data_AF-A0A7S2DJQ0-F1
#
_entry.id   AF-A0A7S2DJQ0-F1
#
_cell.length_a   1.000
_cell.length_b   1.000
_cell.length_c   1.000
_cell.angle_alpha   90.00
_cell.angle_beta   90.00
_cell.angle_gamma   90.00
#
_symmetry.space_group_name_H-M   'P 1'
#
loop_
_entity.id
_entity.type
_entity.pdbx_description
1 polymer ?
#
loop_
_entity_poly.entity_id
_entity_poly.type
_entity_poly.pdbx_seq_one_letter_code
_entity_poly.pdbx_strand_id
1 'polypeptide(L)'
;MGAVCSTPPAVQFGADACEEVRKDLLRIMDSPEWDDGSYAPLLIRLAWHSSGTYCKEDGTGGSNGATMRYTLEAGDPENAGLDHARAFLEPVKQKHPWLSFADLWIFAAYVAIEHTGGPRIDFTGGRVDAPEKSAVAPGRLPGAERGIADGWKLDADGRMEGWENLAKHIREVFGRMGLGDKEAVALICGGHVYGRCHPESSGYNGAWVENPTMFSNEYAADMVGDKWIAVTHDTKMPDGGPVPEEVRPAQGKRQYIDLSKYEGEEGERKAIQAPDATAYPPGRYKCVSSWVNIRELPDTSSPIVGRFVQEKELSLVSVKVFGTAVRGLAERGGWVSIIASGGKTLFERQGDLDLWALCGRYRAVAASGALVYPSLGAVAGDSRVKAGHAFCVGEVARGQDGDQAGALLGKRADPGPGNGEWVVLFSPSSGLVSELIVEGYNEKPRKAIKGQLGHQMMLVSDMVLLWDEAFKKHIEVYAEDEDLLKKDFGDAFRRLTELGCPWSADGPGNGCAGGASQAAGGIGCPHLRAVAAN
;
A
#
# COMPACT_ATOMS: atom_id res chain seq x y z
N MET A 1 -19.52 6.12 -52.71
CA MET A 1 -18.18 5.77 -52.22
C MET A 1 -18.19 5.97 -50.71
N GLY A 2 -18.42 4.89 -49.95
CA GLY A 2 -18.44 4.95 -48.49
C GLY A 2 -17.03 4.78 -47.95
N ALA A 3 -16.57 5.71 -47.11
CA ALA A 3 -15.29 5.61 -46.44
C ALA A 3 -15.36 4.48 -45.41
N VAL A 4 -14.53 3.45 -45.59
CA VAL A 4 -14.31 2.39 -44.61
C VAL A 4 -13.55 3.01 -43.45
N CYS A 5 -14.21 3.16 -42.30
CA CYS A 5 -13.56 3.54 -41.06
C CYS A 5 -12.75 2.33 -40.58
N SER A 6 -11.45 2.29 -40.91
CA SER A 6 -10.52 1.32 -40.34
C SER A 6 -10.21 1.73 -38.90
N THR A 7 -10.55 0.88 -37.94
CA THR A 7 -10.04 0.97 -36.57
C THR A 7 -8.50 1.01 -36.61
N PRO A 8 -7.85 1.97 -35.94
CA PRO A 8 -6.40 1.95 -35.81
C PRO A 8 -5.99 0.64 -35.12
N PRO A 9 -4.92 -0.04 -35.58
CA PRO A 9 -4.43 -1.21 -34.87
C PRO A 9 -3.98 -0.79 -33.47
N ALA A 10 -4.31 -1.61 -32.46
CA ALA A 10 -3.76 -1.46 -31.12
C ALA A 10 -2.21 -1.41 -31.23
N VAL A 11 -1.60 -0.39 -30.63
CA VAL A 11 -0.13 -0.27 -30.66
C VAL A 11 0.43 -1.36 -29.75
N GLN A 12 1.03 -2.38 -30.37
CA GLN A 12 1.67 -3.48 -29.66
C GLN A 12 3.12 -3.09 -29.36
N PHE A 13 3.39 -2.71 -28.12
CA PHE A 13 4.75 -2.43 -27.66
C PHE A 13 5.52 -3.74 -27.44
N GLY A 14 6.84 -3.73 -27.65
CA GLY A 14 7.68 -4.89 -27.33
C GLY A 14 7.66 -5.15 -25.82
N ALA A 15 7.55 -6.43 -25.41
CA ALA A 15 7.49 -6.82 -24.00
C ALA A 15 8.63 -6.24 -23.16
N ASP A 16 9.84 -6.18 -23.74
CA ASP A 16 11.03 -5.62 -23.11
C ASP A 16 10.89 -4.12 -22.80
N ALA A 17 10.19 -3.36 -23.65
CA ALA A 17 10.00 -1.92 -23.44
C ALA A 17 9.04 -1.62 -22.28
N CYS A 18 7.95 -2.40 -22.15
CA CYS A 18 7.04 -2.28 -21.01
C CYS A 18 7.71 -2.68 -19.69
N GLU A 19 8.59 -3.68 -19.72
CA GLU A 19 9.33 -4.10 -18.53
C GLU A 19 10.35 -3.03 -18.09
N GLU A 20 11.02 -2.35 -19.01
CA GLU A 20 11.90 -1.23 -18.66
C GLU A 20 11.12 -0.04 -18.05
N VAL A 21 9.94 0.29 -18.59
CA VAL A 21 9.05 1.30 -17.98
C VAL A 21 8.64 0.86 -16.57
N ARG A 22 8.25 -0.41 -16.38
CA ARG A 22 7.89 -0.96 -15.08
C ARG A 22 9.02 -0.82 -14.06
N LYS A 23 10.26 -1.16 -14.43
CA LYS A 23 11.43 -0.97 -13.56
C LYS A 23 11.64 0.49 -13.18
N ASP A 24 11.45 1.42 -14.11
CA ASP A 24 11.58 2.85 -13.83
C ASP A 24 10.47 3.35 -12.89
N LEU A 25 9.24 2.86 -13.03
CA LEU A 25 8.14 3.15 -12.13
C LEU A 25 8.40 2.63 -10.71
N LEU A 26 8.86 1.38 -10.58
CA LEU A 26 9.17 0.78 -9.27
C LEU A 26 10.27 1.55 -8.53
N ARG A 27 11.24 2.12 -9.26
CA ARG A 27 12.33 2.94 -8.66
C ARG A 27 11.83 4.23 -8.01
N ILE A 28 10.70 4.77 -8.46
CA ILE A 28 10.14 6.00 -7.89
C ILE A 28 9.07 5.72 -6.83
N MET A 29 8.42 4.55 -6.83
CA MET A 29 7.27 4.27 -5.96
C MET A 29 7.57 4.33 -4.46
N ASP A 30 8.71 3.80 -4.02
CA ASP A 30 9.10 3.84 -2.60
C ASP A 30 9.88 5.12 -2.32
N SER A 31 9.29 6.01 -1.52
CA SER A 31 9.85 7.33 -1.20
C SER A 31 9.71 7.64 0.29
N PRO A 32 10.76 7.39 1.11
CA PRO A 32 10.71 7.64 2.56
C PRO A 32 10.44 9.10 2.97
N GLU A 33 10.50 10.02 2.01
CA GLU A 33 10.28 11.45 2.23
C GLU A 33 8.84 11.89 1.92
N TRP A 34 8.02 11.01 1.35
CA TRP A 34 6.63 11.30 1.00
C TRP A 34 5.64 10.49 1.85
N ASP A 35 4.72 11.19 2.52
CA ASP A 35 3.64 10.63 3.34
C ASP A 35 4.08 9.37 4.13
N ASP A 36 3.47 8.24 3.80
CA ASP A 36 3.64 6.93 4.40
C ASP A 36 4.79 6.12 3.78
N GLY A 37 5.76 6.81 3.19
CA GLY A 37 6.94 6.23 2.56
C GLY A 37 6.74 5.78 1.12
N SER A 38 5.65 6.19 0.45
CA SER A 38 5.33 5.70 -0.90
C SER A 38 4.49 6.68 -1.73
N TYR A 39 4.81 6.82 -3.02
CA TYR A 39 3.96 7.49 -4.01
C TYR A 39 2.87 6.58 -4.60
N ALA A 40 2.90 5.27 -4.32
CA ALA A 40 1.95 4.32 -4.91
C ALA A 40 0.48 4.74 -4.73
N PRO A 41 0.01 5.14 -3.52
CA PRO A 41 -1.36 5.63 -3.33
C PRO A 41 -1.71 6.83 -4.22
N LEU A 42 -0.78 7.78 -4.36
CA LEU A 42 -0.98 8.98 -5.17
C LEU A 42 -1.10 8.66 -6.67
N LEU A 43 -0.34 7.69 -7.17
CA LEU A 43 -0.44 7.21 -8.55
C LEU A 43 -1.75 6.48 -8.82
N ILE A 44 -2.25 5.71 -7.84
CA ILE A 44 -3.57 5.06 -7.91
C ILE A 44 -4.67 6.13 -7.97
N ARG A 45 -4.59 7.16 -7.12
CA ARG A 45 -5.52 8.30 -7.16
C ARG A 45 -5.47 9.02 -8.51
N LEU A 46 -4.29 9.28 -9.08
CA LEU A 46 -4.17 9.91 -10.40
C LEU A 46 -4.91 9.12 -11.49
N ALA A 47 -4.74 7.80 -11.54
CA ALA A 47 -5.42 6.95 -12.51
C ALA A 47 -6.94 6.90 -12.28
N TRP A 48 -7.38 6.81 -11.01
CA TRP A 48 -8.80 6.91 -10.66
C TRP A 48 -9.39 8.23 -11.15
N HIS A 49 -8.80 9.36 -10.79
CA HIS A 49 -9.29 10.69 -11.16
C HIS A 49 -9.26 10.95 -12.67
N SER A 50 -8.21 10.51 -13.37
CA SER A 50 -8.15 10.58 -14.83
C SER A 50 -9.27 9.77 -15.48
N SER A 51 -9.68 8.65 -14.88
CA SER A 51 -10.72 7.78 -15.42
C SER A 51 -12.14 8.20 -14.99
N GLY A 52 -12.26 8.77 -13.79
CA GLY A 52 -13.51 9.10 -13.11
C GLY A 52 -14.33 10.20 -13.78
N THR A 53 -13.79 10.87 -14.79
CA THR A 53 -14.48 11.90 -15.58
C THR A 53 -15.32 11.34 -16.73
N TYR A 54 -15.23 10.03 -16.99
CA TYR A 54 -15.93 9.39 -18.10
C TYR A 54 -17.45 9.56 -18.01
N CYS A 55 -18.07 9.77 -19.16
CA CYS A 55 -19.51 9.83 -19.32
C CYS A 55 -19.94 8.94 -20.49
N LYS A 56 -20.71 7.89 -20.18
CA LYS A 56 -21.18 6.93 -21.20
C LYS A 56 -22.19 7.53 -22.18
N GLU A 57 -22.86 8.62 -21.82
CA GLU A 57 -23.91 9.24 -22.64
C GLU A 57 -23.32 10.03 -23.82
N ASP A 58 -22.21 10.74 -23.58
CA ASP A 58 -21.55 11.58 -24.59
C ASP A 58 -20.18 11.04 -25.03
N GLY A 59 -19.68 9.99 -24.38
CA GLY A 59 -18.39 9.36 -24.68
C GLY A 59 -17.17 10.20 -24.32
N THR A 60 -17.33 11.28 -23.53
CA THR A 60 -16.26 12.21 -23.16
C THR A 60 -15.63 11.91 -21.81
N GLY A 61 -14.41 12.41 -21.59
CA GLY A 61 -13.62 12.14 -20.39
C GLY A 61 -13.05 10.73 -20.38
N GLY A 62 -12.63 10.26 -19.20
CA GLY A 62 -12.01 8.96 -19.02
C GLY A 62 -10.50 8.97 -19.22
N SER A 63 -9.89 7.78 -19.10
CA SER A 63 -8.43 7.63 -19.05
C SER A 63 -7.73 7.92 -20.39
N ASN A 64 -8.47 7.94 -21.50
CA ASN A 64 -7.93 8.21 -22.83
C ASN A 64 -7.86 9.72 -23.09
N GLY A 65 -6.67 10.30 -23.01
CA GLY A 65 -6.43 11.71 -23.33
C GLY A 65 -5.43 12.41 -22.43
N ALA A 66 -5.30 11.98 -21.17
CA ALA A 66 -4.49 12.64 -20.15
C ALA A 66 -4.70 14.16 -20.12
N THR A 67 -5.96 14.59 -20.17
CA THR A 67 -6.34 16.00 -20.30
C THR A 67 -6.19 16.80 -19.00
N MET A 68 -6.06 16.12 -17.85
CA MET A 68 -5.64 16.70 -16.58
C MET A 68 -4.23 17.34 -16.60
N ARG A 69 -3.51 17.29 -17.74
CA ARG A 69 -2.29 18.10 -17.97
C ARG A 69 -2.61 19.56 -18.26
N TYR A 70 -3.85 19.87 -18.64
CA TYR A 70 -4.30 21.22 -19.01
C TYR A 70 -5.08 21.86 -17.88
N THR A 71 -5.02 23.20 -17.80
CA THR A 71 -5.52 24.00 -16.68
C THR A 71 -6.99 23.76 -16.34
N LEU A 72 -7.85 23.56 -17.35
CA LEU A 72 -9.28 23.39 -17.13
C LEU A 72 -9.61 22.18 -16.23
N GLU A 73 -9.01 21.03 -16.52
CA GLU A 73 -9.24 19.79 -15.76
C GLU A 73 -8.28 19.68 -14.56
N ALA A 74 -7.04 20.15 -14.71
CA ALA A 74 -6.08 20.22 -13.59
C ALA A 74 -6.57 21.11 -12.44
N GLY A 75 -7.37 22.13 -12.77
CA GLY A 75 -7.95 23.09 -11.83
C GLY A 75 -9.29 22.67 -11.23
N ASP A 76 -9.82 21.48 -11.54
CA ASP A 76 -10.94 20.92 -10.76
C ASP A 76 -10.48 20.78 -9.29
N PRO A 77 -11.21 21.36 -8.31
CA PRO A 77 -10.85 21.23 -6.90
C PRO A 77 -10.65 19.78 -6.44
N GLU A 78 -11.38 18.82 -7.00
CA GLU A 78 -11.23 17.40 -6.64
C GLU A 78 -9.89 16.81 -7.13
N ASN A 79 -9.18 17.48 -8.06
CA ASN A 79 -7.86 17.09 -8.55
C ASN A 79 -6.70 17.74 -7.79
N ALA A 80 -6.97 18.53 -6.74
CA ALA A 80 -5.93 19.15 -5.93
C ALA A 80 -4.92 18.11 -5.39
N GLY A 81 -3.63 18.45 -5.45
CA GLY A 81 -2.50 17.58 -5.08
C GLY A 81 -2.05 16.60 -6.16
N LEU A 82 -2.81 16.40 -7.26
CA LEU A 82 -2.42 15.49 -8.35
C LEU A 82 -1.33 16.08 -9.28
N ASP A 83 -0.98 17.35 -9.13
CA ASP A 83 0.20 17.94 -9.77
C ASP A 83 1.50 17.27 -9.32
N HIS A 84 1.59 16.86 -8.05
CA HIS A 84 2.71 16.06 -7.55
C HIS A 84 2.81 14.71 -8.28
N ALA A 85 1.68 14.01 -8.44
CA ALA A 85 1.63 12.73 -9.17
C ALA A 85 2.14 12.87 -10.61
N ARG A 86 1.69 13.92 -11.31
CA ARG A 86 2.12 14.23 -12.68
C ARG A 86 3.62 14.57 -12.74
N ALA A 87 4.12 15.35 -11.78
CA ALA A 87 5.53 15.71 -11.69
C ALA A 87 6.43 14.50 -11.42
N PHE A 88 6.01 13.55 -10.57
CA PHE A 88 6.79 12.33 -10.29
C PHE A 88 6.91 11.40 -11.50
N LEU A 89 5.91 11.41 -12.39
CA LEU A 89 5.93 10.61 -13.61
C LEU A 89 6.71 11.26 -14.77
N GLU A 90 7.06 12.55 -14.66
CA GLU A 90 7.74 13.29 -15.72
C GLU A 90 9.13 12.71 -16.09
N PRO A 91 10.01 12.33 -15.15
CA PRO A 91 11.29 11.68 -15.51
C PRO A 91 11.10 10.35 -16.25
N VAL A 92 10.07 9.58 -15.91
CA VAL A 92 9.74 8.32 -16.60
C VAL A 92 9.25 8.63 -18.01
N LYS A 93 8.39 9.65 -18.18
CA LYS A 93 7.95 10.11 -19.50
C LYS A 93 9.10 10.59 -20.38
N GLN A 94 10.05 11.35 -19.82
CA GLN A 94 11.22 11.85 -20.56
C GLN A 94 12.12 10.72 -21.06
N LYS A 95 12.29 9.67 -20.25
CA LYS A 95 13.05 8.48 -20.62
C LYS A 95 12.32 7.60 -21.65
N HIS A 96 10.99 7.59 -21.60
CA HIS A 96 10.12 6.81 -22.51
C HIS A 96 9.21 7.72 -23.34
N PRO A 97 9.76 8.55 -24.25
CA PRO A 97 8.99 9.56 -24.97
C PRO A 97 7.92 8.96 -25.90
N TRP A 98 8.07 7.69 -26.26
CA TRP A 98 7.13 6.92 -27.08
C TRP A 98 5.82 6.57 -26.37
N LEU A 99 5.80 6.55 -25.03
CA LEU A 99 4.60 6.23 -24.24
C LEU A 99 3.74 7.48 -24.08
N SER A 100 2.44 7.42 -24.34
CA SER A 100 1.53 8.55 -24.07
C SER A 100 1.45 8.82 -22.56
N PHE A 101 1.14 10.06 -22.15
CA PHE A 101 0.83 10.32 -20.73
C PHE A 101 -0.37 9.50 -20.27
N ALA A 102 -1.37 9.33 -21.15
CA ALA A 102 -2.57 8.56 -20.86
C ALA A 102 -2.25 7.09 -20.51
N ASP A 103 -1.39 6.42 -21.28
CA ASP A 103 -0.95 5.07 -20.93
C ASP A 103 -0.02 5.04 -19.71
N LEU A 104 0.89 6.02 -19.58
CA LEU A 104 1.81 6.10 -18.44
C LEU A 104 1.07 6.19 -17.11
N TRP A 105 0.03 7.02 -16.99
CA TRP A 105 -0.70 7.20 -15.74
C TRP A 105 -1.43 5.92 -15.31
N ILE A 106 -2.08 5.23 -16.25
CA ILE A 106 -2.79 3.97 -15.94
C ILE A 106 -1.80 2.84 -15.65
N PHE A 107 -0.72 2.73 -16.44
CA PHE A 107 0.29 1.71 -16.21
C PHE A 107 0.99 1.91 -14.86
N ALA A 108 1.28 3.15 -14.48
CA ALA A 108 1.82 3.50 -13.18
C ALA A 108 0.92 3.03 -12.04
N ALA A 109 -0.40 3.23 -12.13
CA ALA A 109 -1.34 2.75 -11.13
C ALA A 109 -1.41 1.22 -11.05
N TYR A 110 -1.36 0.51 -12.18
CA TYR A 110 -1.39 -0.96 -12.17
C TYR A 110 -0.14 -1.54 -11.51
N VAL A 111 1.04 -0.97 -11.85
CA VAL A 111 2.29 -1.34 -11.19
C VAL A 111 2.24 -0.99 -9.69
N ALA A 112 1.66 0.15 -9.31
CA ALA A 112 1.49 0.55 -7.91
C ALA A 112 0.59 -0.41 -7.13
N ILE A 113 -0.57 -0.79 -7.69
CA ILE A 113 -1.50 -1.75 -7.07
C ILE A 113 -0.79 -3.09 -6.86
N GLU A 114 -0.10 -3.61 -7.87
CA GLU A 114 0.61 -4.88 -7.75
C GLU A 114 1.79 -4.81 -6.75
N HIS A 115 2.59 -3.74 -6.80
CA HIS A 115 3.74 -3.51 -5.90
C HIS A 115 3.31 -3.44 -4.44
N THR A 116 2.13 -2.89 -4.17
CA THR A 116 1.53 -2.77 -2.84
C THR A 116 0.70 -4.00 -2.44
N GLY A 117 0.86 -5.12 -3.14
CA GLY A 117 0.23 -6.39 -2.78
C GLY A 117 -1.23 -6.53 -3.20
N GLY A 118 -1.77 -5.59 -3.99
CA GLY A 118 -3.09 -5.65 -4.60
C GLY A 118 -3.18 -6.63 -5.77
N PRO A 119 -4.31 -6.67 -6.50
CA PRO A 119 -4.47 -7.56 -7.64
C PRO A 119 -3.50 -7.19 -8.78
N ARG A 120 -2.99 -8.22 -9.47
CA ARG A 120 -2.33 -8.00 -10.76
C ARG A 120 -3.39 -7.75 -11.83
N ILE A 121 -3.36 -6.57 -12.44
CA ILE A 121 -4.29 -6.18 -13.49
C ILE A 121 -3.57 -6.21 -14.84
N ASP A 122 -4.12 -6.91 -15.83
CA ASP A 122 -3.56 -6.97 -17.17
C ASP A 122 -3.65 -5.60 -17.86
N PHE A 123 -2.51 -5.04 -18.21
CA PHE A 123 -2.44 -3.76 -18.89
C PHE A 123 -2.67 -3.90 -20.39
N THR A 124 -3.63 -3.14 -20.93
CA THR A 124 -3.79 -2.91 -22.37
C THR A 124 -3.46 -1.45 -22.67
N GLY A 125 -2.48 -1.25 -23.56
CA GLY A 125 -2.04 0.08 -24.02
C GLY A 125 -2.66 0.49 -25.34
N GLY A 126 -2.39 1.73 -25.75
CA GLY A 126 -2.90 2.37 -26.96
C GLY A 126 -3.72 3.64 -26.69
N ARG A 127 -3.74 4.14 -25.44
CA ARG A 127 -4.34 5.44 -25.15
C ARG A 127 -3.54 6.53 -25.83
N VAL A 128 -4.21 7.57 -26.28
CA VAL A 128 -3.58 8.70 -26.96
C VAL A 128 -3.71 9.96 -26.12
N ASP A 129 -2.69 10.80 -26.18
CA ASP A 129 -2.76 12.13 -25.56
C ASP A 129 -3.68 13.03 -26.38
N ALA A 130 -4.67 13.64 -25.72
CA ALA A 130 -5.64 14.51 -26.33
C ALA A 130 -5.20 15.99 -26.21
N PRO A 131 -5.68 16.89 -27.09
CA PRO A 131 -5.43 18.32 -26.98
C PRO A 131 -6.26 18.97 -25.86
N GLU A 132 -5.88 20.19 -25.46
CA GLU A 132 -6.53 20.97 -24.40
C GLU A 132 -8.05 21.16 -24.57
N LYS A 133 -8.53 21.29 -25.81
CA LYS A 133 -9.97 21.41 -26.11
C LYS A 133 -10.81 20.19 -25.69
N SER A 134 -10.16 19.06 -25.41
CA SER A 134 -10.80 17.83 -24.92
C SER A 134 -10.86 17.77 -23.38
N ALA A 135 -10.28 18.75 -22.68
CA ALA A 135 -10.27 18.78 -21.23
C ALA A 135 -11.68 18.89 -20.65
N VAL A 136 -11.92 18.13 -19.59
CA VAL A 136 -13.23 18.02 -18.96
C VAL A 136 -13.38 19.15 -17.95
N ALA A 137 -14.52 19.86 -18.01
CA ALA A 137 -14.84 20.90 -17.04
C ALA A 137 -15.10 20.30 -15.65
N PRO A 138 -14.80 21.04 -14.56
CA PRO A 138 -14.98 20.54 -13.21
C PRO A 138 -16.39 20.05 -12.86
N GLY A 139 -16.48 19.12 -11.90
CA GLY A 139 -17.74 18.68 -11.31
C GLY A 139 -18.21 17.28 -11.74
N ARG A 140 -17.37 16.53 -12.44
CA ARG A 140 -17.65 15.11 -12.75
C ARG A 140 -17.16 14.14 -11.68
N LEU A 141 -16.23 14.54 -10.82
CA LEU A 141 -15.67 13.72 -9.76
C LEU A 141 -16.56 13.71 -8.50
N PRO A 142 -16.46 12.67 -7.64
CA PRO A 142 -17.31 12.58 -6.46
C PRO A 142 -16.89 13.57 -5.37
N GLY A 143 -17.84 14.34 -4.84
CA GLY A 143 -17.64 15.13 -3.62
C GLY A 143 -18.08 14.37 -2.36
N ALA A 144 -17.21 14.31 -1.35
CA ALA A 144 -17.40 13.49 -0.14
C ALA A 144 -18.54 13.93 0.81
N GLU A 145 -19.07 15.15 0.65
CA GLU A 145 -20.19 15.70 1.44
C GLU A 145 -21.35 16.17 0.55
N ARG A 146 -21.35 15.81 -0.74
CA ARG A 146 -22.31 16.35 -1.70
C ARG A 146 -23.74 15.86 -1.41
N GLY A 147 -24.63 16.80 -1.10
CA GLY A 147 -26.03 16.51 -0.77
C GLY A 147 -26.31 16.37 0.73
N ILE A 148 -25.29 16.47 1.58
CA ILE A 148 -25.44 16.56 3.03
C ILE A 148 -25.98 17.95 3.42
N ALA A 149 -26.93 17.98 4.37
CA ALA A 149 -27.52 19.22 4.84
C ALA A 149 -26.50 20.12 5.57
N ASP A 150 -26.74 21.44 5.54
CA ASP A 150 -25.97 22.39 6.32
C ASP A 150 -26.30 22.29 7.82
N GLY A 151 -25.31 22.56 8.67
CA GLY A 151 -25.54 22.80 10.11
C GLY A 151 -25.28 21.65 11.07
N TRP A 152 -24.52 20.61 10.68
CA TRP A 152 -24.03 19.54 11.56
C TRP A 152 -25.15 18.88 12.39
N LYS A 153 -25.97 18.06 11.74
CA LYS A 153 -27.05 17.33 12.41
C LYS A 153 -26.93 15.84 12.13
N LEU A 154 -27.14 15.07 13.20
CA LEU A 154 -27.24 13.62 13.13
C LEU A 154 -28.70 13.22 13.30
N ASP A 155 -29.13 12.20 12.55
CA ASP A 155 -30.44 11.57 12.71
C ASP A 155 -30.51 10.72 13.99
N ALA A 156 -31.66 10.07 14.22
CA ALA A 156 -31.89 9.26 15.42
C ALA A 156 -30.95 8.05 15.55
N ASP A 157 -30.32 7.63 14.46
CA ASP A 157 -29.38 6.50 14.41
C ASP A 157 -27.91 6.99 14.38
N GLY A 158 -27.68 8.29 14.58
CA GLY A 158 -26.34 8.89 14.59
C GLY A 158 -25.73 9.14 13.22
N ARG A 159 -26.52 9.05 12.14
CA ARG A 159 -26.07 9.26 10.76
C ARG A 159 -26.20 10.72 10.36
N MET A 160 -25.36 11.21 9.45
CA MET A 160 -25.42 12.60 9.02
C MET A 160 -26.73 12.89 8.26
N GLU A 161 -27.49 13.91 8.64
CA GLU A 161 -28.75 14.27 7.95
C GLU A 161 -28.50 14.53 6.44
N GLY A 162 -29.29 13.88 5.59
CA GLY A 162 -29.16 13.96 4.14
C GLY A 162 -28.20 12.93 3.53
N TRP A 163 -27.74 11.94 4.30
CA TRP A 163 -26.89 10.86 3.81
C TRP A 163 -27.50 10.08 2.63
N GLU A 164 -28.83 10.03 2.51
CA GLU A 164 -29.52 9.39 1.39
C GLU A 164 -29.27 10.13 0.05
N ASN A 165 -29.15 11.47 0.10
CA ASN A 165 -28.78 12.25 -1.08
C ASN A 165 -27.32 11.97 -1.47
N LEU A 166 -26.45 11.76 -0.49
CA LEU A 166 -25.06 11.37 -0.73
C LEU A 166 -24.97 9.96 -1.32
N ALA A 167 -25.79 9.01 -0.84
CA ALA A 167 -25.92 7.68 -1.45
C ALA A 167 -26.39 7.77 -2.91
N LYS A 168 -27.35 8.65 -3.20
CA LYS A 168 -27.79 8.93 -4.57
C LYS A 168 -26.68 9.54 -5.41
N HIS A 169 -25.92 10.50 -4.88
CA HIS A 169 -24.78 11.11 -5.56
C HIS A 169 -23.70 10.09 -5.92
N ILE A 170 -23.38 9.15 -5.02
CA ILE A 170 -22.47 8.02 -5.32
C ILE A 170 -23.01 7.24 -6.53
N ARG A 171 -24.29 6.82 -6.51
CA ARG A 171 -24.89 6.09 -7.63
C ARG A 171 -24.93 6.90 -8.93
N GLU A 172 -25.15 8.21 -8.87
CA GLU A 172 -25.12 9.09 -10.04
C GLU A 172 -23.71 9.16 -10.66
N VAL A 173 -22.66 9.31 -9.85
CA VAL A 173 -21.26 9.35 -10.32
C VAL A 173 -20.87 8.02 -10.98
N PHE A 174 -21.02 6.90 -10.27
CA PHE A 174 -20.64 5.59 -10.79
C PHE A 174 -21.56 5.14 -11.95
N GLY A 175 -22.85 5.42 -11.85
CA GLY A 175 -23.84 5.12 -12.87
C GLY A 175 -23.62 5.87 -14.19
N ARG A 176 -23.12 7.12 -14.15
CA ARG A 176 -22.68 7.88 -15.34
C ARG A 176 -21.56 7.16 -16.09
N MET A 177 -20.69 6.47 -15.37
CA MET A 177 -19.62 5.63 -15.92
C MET A 177 -20.09 4.23 -16.33
N GLY A 178 -21.34 3.87 -16.03
CA GLY A 178 -21.90 2.54 -16.31
C GLY A 178 -21.56 1.48 -15.27
N LEU A 179 -21.11 1.89 -14.08
CA LEU A 179 -20.74 1.02 -12.96
C LEU A 179 -21.92 0.89 -11.97
N GLY A 180 -22.16 -0.32 -11.47
CA GLY A 180 -23.21 -0.60 -10.49
C GLY A 180 -22.73 -0.53 -9.03
N ASP A 181 -23.65 -0.73 -8.08
CA ASP A 181 -23.38 -0.65 -6.64
C ASP A 181 -22.22 -1.54 -6.19
N LYS A 182 -22.15 -2.80 -6.64
CA LYS A 182 -21.06 -3.72 -6.29
C LYS A 182 -19.69 -3.19 -6.71
N GLU A 183 -19.60 -2.64 -7.92
CA GLU A 183 -18.36 -2.11 -8.49
C GLU A 183 -17.97 -0.81 -7.78
N ALA A 184 -18.94 0.04 -7.47
CA ALA A 184 -18.70 1.25 -6.68
C ALA A 184 -18.13 0.92 -5.30
N VAL A 185 -18.74 -0.02 -4.58
CA VAL A 185 -18.25 -0.46 -3.26
C VAL A 185 -16.86 -1.09 -3.37
N ALA A 186 -16.60 -1.93 -4.38
CA ALA A 186 -15.28 -2.54 -4.60
C ALA A 186 -14.19 -1.48 -4.86
N LEU A 187 -14.50 -0.48 -5.69
CA LEU A 187 -13.59 0.62 -6.03
C LEU A 187 -13.29 1.51 -4.83
N ILE A 188 -14.30 1.82 -4.01
CA ILE A 188 -14.10 2.62 -2.80
C ILE A 188 -13.31 1.81 -1.76
N CYS A 189 -13.69 0.57 -1.47
CA CYS A 189 -12.99 -0.25 -0.47
C CYS A 189 -11.53 -0.54 -0.86
N GLY A 190 -11.30 -0.96 -2.10
CA GLY A 190 -9.96 -1.25 -2.59
C GLY A 190 -9.13 0.00 -2.91
N GLY A 191 -9.76 1.17 -3.05
CA GLY A 191 -9.08 2.45 -3.25
C GLY A 191 -8.69 3.11 -1.93
N HIS A 192 -9.62 3.19 -0.96
CA HIS A 192 -9.43 3.84 0.34
C HIS A 192 -8.63 2.99 1.33
N VAL A 193 -8.21 1.77 0.98
CA VAL A 193 -7.11 1.11 1.71
C VAL A 193 -5.76 1.80 1.50
N TYR A 194 -5.64 2.67 0.49
CA TYR A 194 -4.41 3.34 0.12
C TYR A 194 -4.40 4.83 0.50
N GLY A 195 -3.28 5.27 1.05
CA GLY A 195 -2.94 6.65 1.28
C GLY A 195 -3.72 7.29 2.42
N ARG A 196 -3.85 8.60 2.32
CA ARG A 196 -4.46 9.47 3.31
C ARG A 196 -5.05 10.71 2.64
N CYS A 197 -5.93 11.38 3.36
CA CYS A 197 -6.37 12.73 3.01
C CYS A 197 -5.42 13.78 3.59
N HIS A 198 -5.36 14.93 2.91
CA HIS A 198 -4.61 16.11 3.34
C HIS A 198 -5.50 17.36 3.35
N PRO A 199 -5.46 18.18 4.41
CA PRO A 199 -6.27 19.39 4.53
C PRO A 199 -6.12 20.36 3.35
N GLU A 200 -4.90 20.52 2.84
CA GLU A 200 -4.57 21.42 1.73
C GLU A 200 -5.09 20.93 0.37
N SER A 201 -5.36 19.62 0.25
CA SER A 201 -5.87 19.02 -0.99
C SER A 201 -7.39 18.88 -0.98
N SER A 202 -7.97 18.44 0.13
CA SER A 202 -9.39 18.07 0.21
C SER A 202 -10.14 18.69 1.38
N GLY A 203 -9.40 19.22 2.36
CA GLY A 203 -9.92 19.67 3.63
C GLY A 203 -10.17 18.55 4.66
N TYR A 204 -10.03 17.27 4.30
CA TYR A 204 -10.02 16.16 5.25
C TYR A 204 -8.59 15.76 5.61
N ASN A 205 -8.40 15.05 6.70
CA ASN A 205 -7.07 14.69 7.18
C ASN A 205 -7.01 13.27 7.74
N GLY A 206 -5.92 12.56 7.43
CA GLY A 206 -5.61 11.26 8.01
C GLY A 206 -5.77 10.09 7.05
N ALA A 207 -5.25 8.94 7.47
CA ALA A 207 -5.35 7.70 6.73
C ALA A 207 -6.63 6.95 7.09
N TRP A 208 -7.16 6.20 6.15
CA TRP A 208 -8.32 5.33 6.38
C TRP A 208 -7.99 4.07 7.17
N VAL A 209 -6.74 3.61 7.08
CA VAL A 209 -6.24 2.36 7.67
C VAL A 209 -4.88 2.61 8.32
N GLU A 210 -4.42 1.72 9.22
CA GLU A 210 -3.08 1.81 9.81
C GLU A 210 -1.97 1.62 8.77
N ASN A 211 -2.28 0.86 7.71
CA ASN A 211 -1.32 0.43 6.70
C ASN A 211 -1.65 0.97 5.30
N PRO A 212 -1.62 2.30 5.07
CA PRO A 212 -2.12 2.93 3.85
C PRO A 212 -1.26 2.69 2.60
N THR A 213 -0.27 1.81 2.66
CA THR A 213 0.64 1.53 1.54
C THR A 213 0.64 0.06 1.13
N MET A 214 -0.35 -0.70 1.59
CA MET A 214 -0.60 -2.08 1.17
C MET A 214 -2.07 -2.30 0.91
N PHE A 215 -2.36 -3.21 -0.01
CA PHE A 215 -3.69 -3.77 -0.11
C PHE A 215 -3.99 -4.68 1.07
N SER A 216 -5.19 -4.55 1.59
CA SER A 216 -5.81 -5.41 2.60
C SER A 216 -7.32 -5.19 2.55
N ASN A 217 -8.06 -5.93 3.36
CA ASN A 217 -9.46 -5.61 3.64
C ASN A 217 -9.66 -4.74 4.89
N GLU A 218 -8.60 -4.15 5.45
CA GLU A 218 -8.63 -3.37 6.70
C GLU A 218 -9.65 -2.23 6.64
N TYR A 219 -9.74 -1.51 5.51
CA TYR A 219 -10.78 -0.48 5.32
C TYR A 219 -12.20 -1.02 5.56
N ALA A 220 -12.52 -2.16 4.96
CA ALA A 220 -13.87 -2.75 5.06
C ALA A 220 -14.11 -3.35 6.45
N ALA A 221 -13.08 -4.01 7.01
CA ALA A 221 -13.13 -4.62 8.33
C ALA A 221 -13.32 -3.56 9.43
N ASP A 222 -12.54 -2.48 9.42
CA ASP A 222 -12.59 -1.40 10.40
C ASP A 222 -13.92 -0.62 10.27
N MET A 223 -14.37 -0.38 9.04
CA MET A 223 -15.69 0.21 8.80
C MET A 223 -16.82 -0.57 9.48
N VAL A 224 -16.81 -1.89 9.37
CA VAL A 224 -17.86 -2.76 9.95
C VAL A 224 -17.65 -2.99 11.45
N GLY A 225 -16.40 -3.13 11.89
CA GLY A 225 -16.04 -3.59 13.23
C GLY A 225 -15.88 -2.47 14.28
N ASP A 226 -15.48 -1.28 13.85
CA ASP A 226 -15.13 -0.20 14.76
C ASP A 226 -16.31 0.74 15.03
N LYS A 227 -16.16 1.54 16.09
CA LYS A 227 -17.10 2.60 16.44
C LYS A 227 -16.59 3.92 15.90
N TRP A 228 -17.44 4.63 15.17
CA TRP A 228 -17.07 5.86 14.50
C TRP A 228 -17.76 7.07 15.13
N ILE A 229 -17.00 8.13 15.39
CA ILE A 229 -17.55 9.42 15.84
C ILE A 229 -17.36 10.48 14.77
N ALA A 230 -18.43 11.21 14.45
CA ALA A 230 -18.35 12.37 13.58
C ALA A 230 -17.60 13.51 14.30
N VAL A 231 -16.58 14.08 13.64
CA VAL A 231 -15.82 15.24 14.11
C VAL A 231 -15.74 16.38 13.10
N THR A 232 -15.62 17.59 13.65
CA THR A 232 -15.19 18.83 12.97
C THR A 232 -13.84 19.25 13.54
N HIS A 233 -13.25 20.32 12.98
CA HIS A 233 -12.01 20.90 13.49
C HIS A 233 -12.04 21.18 15.01
N ASP A 234 -13.19 21.63 15.52
CA ASP A 234 -13.35 22.11 16.90
C ASP A 234 -14.00 21.09 17.84
N THR A 235 -14.28 19.86 17.36
CA THR A 235 -14.91 18.83 18.19
C THR A 235 -14.03 18.49 19.40
N LYS A 236 -14.68 18.37 20.57
CA LYS A 236 -14.04 17.88 21.79
C LYS A 236 -14.18 16.37 21.87
N MET A 237 -13.06 15.71 22.03
CA MET A 237 -12.96 14.26 22.14
C MET A 237 -13.44 13.78 23.52
N PRO A 238 -13.75 12.47 23.68
CA PRO A 238 -14.23 11.92 24.96
C PRO A 238 -13.30 12.18 26.15
N ASP A 239 -12.00 12.30 25.91
CA ASP A 239 -10.98 12.65 26.91
C ASP A 239 -10.93 14.16 27.23
N GLY A 240 -11.79 14.98 26.62
CA GLY A 240 -11.83 16.43 26.72
C GLY A 240 -10.82 17.17 25.84
N GLY A 241 -9.95 16.44 25.15
CA GLY A 241 -8.95 16.97 24.22
C GLY A 241 -9.56 17.51 22.91
N PRO A 242 -8.79 18.25 22.11
CA PRO A 242 -9.17 18.53 20.72
C PRO A 242 -9.05 17.26 19.87
N VAL A 243 -9.67 17.24 18.69
CA VAL A 243 -9.44 16.17 17.69
C VAL A 243 -7.93 16.01 17.44
N PRO A 244 -7.38 14.78 17.44
CA PRO A 244 -5.95 14.55 17.20
C PRO A 244 -5.48 15.18 15.89
N GLU A 245 -4.28 15.75 15.89
CA GLU A 245 -3.80 16.58 14.77
C GLU A 245 -3.74 15.79 13.46
N GLU A 246 -3.39 14.52 13.52
CA GLU A 246 -3.26 13.60 12.39
C GLU A 246 -4.59 13.25 11.71
N VAL A 247 -5.73 13.48 12.38
CA VAL A 247 -7.08 13.28 11.84
C VAL A 247 -7.97 14.52 12.01
N ARG A 248 -7.38 15.69 12.28
CA ARG A 248 -8.15 16.92 12.43
C ARG A 248 -8.49 17.49 11.05
N PRO A 249 -9.77 17.54 10.64
CA PRO A 249 -10.17 18.14 9.37
C PRO A 249 -9.90 19.65 9.37
N ALA A 250 -9.86 20.25 8.18
CA ALA A 250 -9.91 21.70 8.01
C ALA A 250 -11.23 22.29 8.54
N GLN A 251 -11.25 23.59 8.80
CA GLN A 251 -12.46 24.27 9.25
C GLN A 251 -13.59 24.15 8.20
N GLY A 252 -14.80 23.83 8.66
CA GLY A 252 -15.96 23.63 7.79
C GLY A 252 -16.08 22.22 7.19
N LYS A 253 -15.08 21.35 7.41
CA LYS A 253 -15.10 19.95 6.98
C LYS A 253 -15.51 19.00 8.09
N ARG A 254 -16.10 17.89 7.67
CA ARG A 254 -16.70 16.87 8.52
C ARG A 254 -16.12 15.52 8.13
N GLN A 255 -15.61 14.79 9.11
CA GLN A 255 -15.13 13.41 8.92
C GLN A 255 -15.49 12.57 10.13
N TYR A 256 -15.34 11.26 10.00
CA TYR A 256 -15.47 10.33 11.10
C TYR A 256 -14.09 9.88 11.54
N ILE A 257 -13.94 9.58 12.83
CA ILE A 257 -12.71 8.99 13.37
C ILE A 257 -13.05 7.81 14.27
N ASP A 258 -12.10 6.90 14.38
CA ASP A 258 -12.23 5.72 15.22
C ASP A 258 -12.29 6.11 16.71
N LEU A 259 -13.44 5.85 17.31
CA LEU A 259 -13.77 6.08 18.72
C LEU A 259 -13.26 4.95 19.61
N SER A 260 -13.00 3.76 19.07
CA SER A 260 -12.58 2.59 19.84
C SER A 260 -11.28 2.85 20.63
N LYS A 261 -10.43 3.74 20.12
CA LYS A 261 -9.18 4.17 20.80
C LYS A 261 -9.40 5.02 22.06
N TYR A 262 -10.62 5.55 22.28
CA TYR A 262 -10.99 6.30 23.49
C TYR A 262 -11.75 5.45 24.50
N GLU A 263 -12.41 4.40 24.03
CA GLU A 263 -13.11 3.43 24.85
C GLU A 263 -12.10 2.36 25.28
N GLY A 264 -11.35 2.61 26.35
CA GLY A 264 -10.33 1.66 26.82
C GLY A 264 -10.89 0.24 26.91
N GLU A 265 -10.25 -0.73 26.21
CA GLU A 265 -10.67 -2.13 26.01
C GLU A 265 -12.05 -2.54 26.59
N GLU A 266 -13.15 -1.94 26.13
CA GLU A 266 -14.50 -2.41 26.49
C GLU A 266 -14.97 -3.44 25.46
N GLY A 267 -14.59 -4.69 25.74
CA GLY A 267 -15.10 -5.87 25.04
C GLY A 267 -14.14 -7.03 25.22
N GLU A 268 -14.59 -8.11 25.84
CA GLU A 268 -13.90 -9.40 25.84
C GLU A 268 -13.73 -9.91 24.39
N ARG A 269 -12.75 -9.39 23.64
CA ARG A 269 -12.09 -10.23 22.63
C ARG A 269 -11.48 -11.35 23.45
N LYS A 270 -12.07 -12.57 23.39
CA LYS A 270 -11.57 -13.77 24.08
C LYS A 270 -10.05 -13.70 24.10
N ALA A 271 -9.45 -13.59 25.29
CA ALA A 271 -8.01 -13.44 25.42
C ALA A 271 -7.34 -14.66 24.78
N ILE A 272 -6.91 -14.53 23.52
CA ILE A 272 -6.12 -15.55 22.86
C ILE A 272 -4.75 -15.43 23.50
N GLN A 273 -4.43 -16.34 24.42
CA GLN A 273 -3.09 -16.39 24.97
C GLN A 273 -2.10 -16.72 23.85
N ALA A 274 -0.99 -16.00 23.78
CA ALA A 274 0.06 -16.33 22.83
C ALA A 274 0.48 -17.78 23.01
N PRO A 275 0.69 -18.55 21.93
CA PRO A 275 1.31 -19.87 22.05
C PRO A 275 2.73 -19.73 22.62
N ASP A 276 3.22 -20.78 23.26
CA ASP A 276 4.55 -20.78 23.87
C ASP A 276 5.63 -20.43 22.81
N ALA A 277 6.48 -19.46 23.13
CA ALA A 277 7.60 -19.04 22.29
C ALA A 277 8.55 -20.20 21.96
N THR A 278 8.64 -21.21 22.83
CA THR A 278 9.49 -22.39 22.62
C THR A 278 9.07 -23.22 21.40
N ALA A 279 7.81 -23.13 20.97
CA ALA A 279 7.35 -23.73 19.72
C ALA A 279 7.87 -23.00 18.47
N TYR A 280 8.42 -21.78 18.64
CA TYR A 280 8.90 -20.92 17.57
C TYR A 280 10.35 -20.47 17.85
N PRO A 281 11.33 -21.39 17.93
CA PRO A 281 12.71 -21.01 18.24
C PRO A 281 13.35 -20.20 17.10
N PRO A 282 14.43 -19.44 17.37
CA PRO A 282 15.24 -18.81 16.32
C PRO A 282 15.59 -19.79 15.20
N GLY A 283 15.55 -19.33 13.95
CA GLY A 283 15.63 -20.21 12.79
C GLY A 283 15.28 -19.51 11.48
N ARG A 284 15.15 -20.30 10.42
CA ARG A 284 14.62 -19.83 9.13
C ARG A 284 13.11 -19.91 9.12
N TYR A 285 12.47 -18.86 8.63
CA TYR A 285 11.02 -18.72 8.55
C TYR A 285 10.60 -18.19 7.19
N LYS A 286 9.46 -18.66 6.70
CA LYS A 286 8.85 -18.25 5.43
C LYS A 286 7.54 -17.52 5.69
N CYS A 287 7.34 -16.37 5.06
CA CYS A 287 6.11 -15.61 5.15
C CYS A 287 4.99 -16.36 4.43
N VAL A 288 3.93 -16.75 5.14
CA VAL A 288 2.75 -17.42 4.58
C VAL A 288 1.52 -16.51 4.51
N SER A 289 1.59 -15.36 5.19
CA SER A 289 0.66 -14.25 4.97
C SER A 289 1.00 -13.49 3.69
N SER A 290 0.00 -12.87 3.06
CA SER A 290 0.16 -11.94 1.92
C SER A 290 1.28 -10.93 2.19
N TRP A 291 1.27 -10.38 3.41
CA TRP A 291 2.34 -9.54 3.93
C TRP A 291 2.36 -9.53 5.46
N VAL A 292 3.47 -9.05 6.02
CA VAL A 292 3.66 -8.83 7.46
C VAL A 292 4.50 -7.58 7.69
N ASN A 293 4.04 -6.72 8.59
CA ASN A 293 4.79 -5.54 9.01
C ASN A 293 6.09 -5.92 9.73
N ILE A 294 7.11 -5.12 9.46
CA ILE A 294 8.38 -5.13 10.19
C ILE A 294 8.40 -3.88 11.04
N ARG A 295 8.42 -4.05 12.36
CA ARG A 295 8.42 -2.95 13.31
C ARG A 295 9.83 -2.68 13.83
N GLU A 296 10.12 -1.44 14.19
CA GLU A 296 11.44 -1.07 14.72
C GLU A 296 11.74 -1.81 16.04
N LEU A 297 10.75 -1.84 16.92
CA LEU A 297 10.74 -2.47 18.21
C LEU A 297 9.71 -3.60 18.22
N PRO A 298 9.78 -4.53 19.18
CA PRO A 298 8.84 -5.63 19.20
C PRO A 298 7.41 -5.18 19.45
N ASP A 299 7.16 -4.00 20.04
CA ASP A 299 5.83 -3.56 20.43
C ASP A 299 4.89 -3.29 19.24
N THR A 300 3.58 -3.50 19.42
CA THR A 300 2.57 -3.28 18.36
C THR A 300 2.40 -1.80 18.02
N SER A 301 2.63 -0.91 18.98
CA SER A 301 2.69 0.54 18.77
C SER A 301 4.06 1.00 18.27
N SER A 302 5.00 0.09 17.97
CA SER A 302 6.27 0.51 17.37
C SER A 302 6.08 0.87 15.90
N PRO A 303 6.76 1.93 15.40
CA PRO A 303 6.69 2.30 14.00
C PRO A 303 7.08 1.17 13.07
N ILE A 304 6.42 1.11 11.91
CA ILE A 304 6.76 0.15 10.85
C ILE A 304 7.97 0.71 10.10
N VAL A 305 8.94 -0.15 9.83
CA VAL A 305 10.20 0.16 9.14
C VAL A 305 10.33 -0.63 7.83
N GLY A 306 9.33 -1.41 7.46
CA GLY A 306 9.30 -2.18 6.22
C GLY A 306 8.29 -3.31 6.29
N ARG A 307 8.26 -4.16 5.26
CA ARG A 307 7.33 -5.29 5.17
C ARG A 307 7.99 -6.51 4.56
N PHE A 308 7.56 -7.68 5.02
CA PHE A 308 7.73 -8.93 4.29
C PHE A 308 6.47 -9.22 3.50
N VAL A 309 6.63 -9.84 2.35
CA VAL A 309 5.52 -10.33 1.52
C VAL A 309 5.59 -11.85 1.44
N GLN A 310 4.49 -12.48 1.05
CA GLN A 310 4.36 -13.91 0.92
C GLN A 310 5.56 -14.55 0.20
N GLU A 311 5.90 -15.77 0.61
CA GLU A 311 7.01 -16.59 0.09
C GLU A 311 8.42 -16.07 0.39
N LYS A 312 8.59 -14.84 0.91
CA LYS A 312 9.91 -14.38 1.35
C LYS A 312 10.35 -15.13 2.61
N GLU A 313 11.59 -15.60 2.57
CA GLU A 313 12.25 -16.21 3.72
C GLU A 313 13.13 -15.20 4.46
N LEU A 314 13.29 -15.43 5.76
CA LEU A 314 14.18 -14.68 6.63
C LEU A 314 14.74 -15.53 7.76
N SER A 315 15.85 -15.08 8.33
CA SER A 315 16.44 -15.67 9.53
C SER A 315 16.03 -14.86 10.76
N LEU A 316 15.28 -15.50 11.67
CA LEU A 316 14.96 -14.94 12.97
C LEU A 316 16.05 -15.29 13.98
N VAL A 317 16.77 -14.27 14.44
CA VAL A 317 17.89 -14.43 15.40
C VAL A 317 17.42 -14.43 16.85
N SER A 318 16.21 -13.93 17.12
CA SER A 318 15.56 -13.99 18.43
C SER A 318 14.05 -14.11 18.25
N VAL A 319 13.39 -14.82 19.15
CA VAL A 319 11.92 -14.90 19.21
C VAL A 319 11.49 -14.65 20.65
N LYS A 320 10.44 -13.85 20.82
CA LYS A 320 9.88 -13.46 22.12
C LYS A 320 8.34 -13.39 22.04
N VAL A 321 7.70 -13.62 23.17
CA VAL A 321 6.24 -13.45 23.34
C VAL A 321 5.95 -12.04 23.84
N PHE A 322 4.94 -11.40 23.24
CA PHE A 322 4.45 -10.07 23.62
C PHE A 322 2.93 -10.09 23.70
N GLY A 323 2.40 -10.15 24.93
CA GLY A 323 0.96 -10.26 25.15
C GLY A 323 0.38 -11.52 24.50
N THR A 324 -0.40 -11.32 23.43
CA THR A 324 -1.08 -12.37 22.66
C THR A 324 -0.33 -12.80 21.38
N ALA A 325 0.80 -12.16 21.05
CA ALA A 325 1.56 -12.40 19.83
C ALA A 325 2.93 -13.04 20.09
N VAL A 326 3.41 -13.84 19.13
CA VAL A 326 4.80 -14.32 19.07
C VAL A 326 5.53 -13.52 18.01
N ARG A 327 6.66 -12.89 18.39
CA ARG A 327 7.40 -11.98 17.49
C ARG A 327 8.87 -12.38 17.38
N GLY A 328 9.38 -12.27 16.16
CA GLY A 328 10.76 -12.58 15.81
C GLY A 328 11.55 -11.34 15.41
N LEU A 329 12.80 -11.26 15.84
CA LEU A 329 13.78 -10.27 15.39
C LEU A 329 14.53 -10.82 14.17
N ALA A 330 14.45 -10.11 13.05
CA ALA A 330 15.12 -10.50 11.81
C ALA A 330 16.63 -10.15 11.83
N GLU A 331 17.44 -10.99 11.21
CA GLU A 331 18.87 -10.80 10.92
C GLU A 331 19.19 -9.47 10.21
N ARG A 332 18.23 -8.99 9.42
CA ARG A 332 18.29 -7.74 8.63
C ARG A 332 17.58 -6.56 9.29
N GLY A 333 17.33 -6.63 10.59
CA GLY A 333 16.71 -5.56 11.36
C GLY A 333 15.18 -5.64 11.43
N GLY A 334 14.66 -5.18 12.57
CA GLY A 334 13.23 -5.07 12.85
C GLY A 334 12.55 -6.38 13.25
N TRP A 335 11.34 -6.24 13.77
CA TRP A 335 10.53 -7.28 14.39
C TRP A 335 9.33 -7.63 13.51
N VAL A 336 9.07 -8.92 13.37
CA VAL A 336 7.90 -9.46 12.65
C VAL A 336 7.04 -10.27 13.60
N SER A 337 5.73 -10.24 13.39
CA SER A 337 4.82 -11.16 14.06
C SER A 337 4.88 -12.52 13.35
N ILE A 338 5.20 -13.58 14.08
CA ILE A 338 5.12 -14.98 13.62
C ILE A 338 3.67 -15.45 13.76
N ILE A 339 3.07 -15.15 14.91
CA ILE A 339 1.65 -15.35 15.21
C ILE A 339 1.04 -13.98 15.52
N ALA A 340 -0.03 -13.61 14.80
CA ALA A 340 -0.77 -12.38 15.03
C ALA A 340 -1.57 -12.45 16.35
N SER A 341 -1.99 -11.29 16.87
CA SER A 341 -2.82 -11.22 18.10
C SER A 341 -4.15 -11.97 17.99
N GLY A 342 -4.67 -12.17 16.77
CA GLY A 342 -5.85 -13.00 16.47
C GLY A 342 -5.57 -14.49 16.28
N GLY A 343 -4.34 -14.96 16.55
CA GLY A 343 -3.93 -16.36 16.39
C GLY A 343 -3.55 -16.78 14.96
N LYS A 344 -3.69 -15.89 13.97
CA LYS A 344 -3.28 -16.17 12.57
C LYS A 344 -1.78 -16.43 12.49
N THR A 345 -1.41 -17.54 11.86
CA THR A 345 -0.01 -17.84 11.55
C THR A 345 0.41 -16.99 10.35
N LEU A 346 1.47 -16.20 10.53
CA LEU A 346 1.99 -15.29 9.52
C LEU A 346 3.31 -15.77 8.92
N PHE A 347 4.09 -16.52 9.72
CA PHE A 347 5.32 -17.17 9.30
C PHE A 347 5.36 -18.65 9.71
N GLU A 348 5.83 -19.48 8.79
CA GLU A 348 6.07 -20.90 9.03
C GLU A 348 7.56 -21.20 9.11
N ARG A 349 7.96 -21.99 10.11
CA ARG A 349 9.35 -22.36 10.33
C ARG A 349 9.83 -23.34 9.24
N GLN A 350 10.95 -23.02 8.62
CA GLN A 350 11.61 -23.82 7.58
C GLN A 350 12.82 -24.62 8.11
N GLY A 351 13.34 -24.27 9.28
CA GLY A 351 14.45 -24.99 9.90
C GLY A 351 15.27 -24.16 10.86
N ASP A 352 16.42 -24.70 11.27
CA ASP A 352 17.40 -23.98 12.08
C ASP A 352 18.06 -22.83 11.30
N LEU A 353 18.75 -21.94 12.04
CA LEU A 353 19.55 -20.88 11.44
C LEU A 353 20.63 -21.48 10.54
N ASP A 354 20.65 -21.02 9.29
CA ASP A 354 21.72 -21.30 8.35
C ASP A 354 22.80 -20.21 8.51
N LEU A 355 23.89 -20.54 9.20
CA LEU A 355 24.96 -19.59 9.48
C LEU A 355 25.66 -19.11 8.21
N TRP A 356 25.66 -19.92 7.15
CA TRP A 356 26.24 -19.51 5.87
C TRP A 356 25.38 -18.43 5.20
N ALA A 357 24.06 -18.54 5.30
CA ALA A 357 23.12 -17.52 4.81
C ALA A 357 23.24 -16.18 5.57
N LEU A 358 23.93 -16.15 6.70
CA LEU A 358 24.25 -14.94 7.46
C LEU A 358 25.60 -14.33 7.08
N CYS A 359 26.35 -14.89 6.12
CA CYS A 359 27.53 -14.21 5.59
C CYS A 359 27.13 -13.08 4.63
N GLY A 360 27.87 -11.97 4.61
CA GLY A 360 27.58 -10.85 3.72
C GLY A 360 27.98 -9.49 4.26
N ARG A 361 27.38 -8.44 3.69
CA ARG A 361 27.63 -7.05 4.10
C ARG A 361 26.73 -6.68 5.28
N TYR A 362 27.31 -6.20 6.36
CA TYR A 362 26.61 -5.78 7.58
C TYR A 362 26.75 -4.28 7.81
N ARG A 363 25.86 -3.73 8.65
CA ARG A 363 25.97 -2.38 9.22
C ARG A 363 25.73 -2.43 10.72
N ALA A 364 26.61 -1.77 11.49
CA ALA A 364 26.39 -1.63 12.93
C ALA A 364 25.21 -0.68 13.21
N VAL A 365 24.22 -1.14 13.98
CA VAL A 365 22.99 -0.40 14.28
C VAL A 365 22.88 0.01 15.75
N ALA A 366 23.56 -0.69 16.65
CA ALA A 366 23.62 -0.29 18.06
C ALA A 366 24.29 1.08 18.21
N ALA A 367 23.69 1.98 18.99
CA ALA A 367 24.22 3.33 19.23
C ALA A 367 25.66 3.32 19.81
N SER A 368 25.98 2.31 20.62
CA SER A 368 27.31 2.10 21.18
C SER A 368 28.32 1.49 20.19
N GLY A 369 27.89 1.12 18.98
CA GLY A 369 28.69 0.36 18.00
C GLY A 369 28.81 -1.13 18.35
N ALA A 370 29.29 -1.91 17.39
CA ALA A 370 29.43 -3.36 17.51
C ALA A 370 30.79 -3.73 18.10
N LEU A 371 30.80 -4.48 19.21
CA LEU A 371 32.02 -4.99 19.83
C LEU A 371 32.80 -5.91 18.89
N VAL A 372 34.12 -5.85 19.01
CA VAL A 372 35.06 -6.65 18.23
C VAL A 372 35.90 -7.53 19.15
N TYR A 373 36.12 -8.77 18.74
CA TYR A 373 36.88 -9.78 19.44
C TYR A 373 38.00 -10.33 18.54
N PRO A 374 39.20 -10.56 19.08
CA PRO A 374 40.29 -11.15 18.29
C PRO A 374 40.03 -12.61 17.91
N SER A 375 39.26 -13.34 18.72
CA SER A 375 38.84 -14.72 18.46
C SER A 375 37.52 -15.04 19.18
N LEU A 376 36.85 -16.12 18.77
CA LEU A 376 35.72 -16.67 19.53
C LEU A 376 36.14 -17.03 20.95
N GLY A 377 35.30 -16.70 21.94
CA GLY A 377 35.55 -16.94 23.36
C GLY A 377 36.57 -16.00 24.03
N ALA A 378 37.16 -15.06 23.29
CA ALA A 378 38.01 -14.03 23.90
C ALA A 378 37.18 -13.00 24.69
N VAL A 379 37.79 -12.38 25.70
CA VAL A 379 37.18 -11.23 26.40
C VAL A 379 37.17 -10.02 25.45
N ALA A 380 36.06 -9.28 25.44
CA ALA A 380 35.93 -8.06 24.64
C ALA A 380 36.99 -7.03 25.04
N GLY A 381 37.65 -6.41 24.06
CA GLY A 381 38.38 -5.16 24.25
C GLY A 381 37.47 -3.93 24.06
N ASP A 382 38.06 -2.74 24.04
CA ASP A 382 37.32 -1.48 23.79
C ASP A 382 37.06 -1.21 22.30
N SER A 383 37.54 -2.07 21.40
CA SER A 383 37.43 -1.90 19.96
C SER A 383 36.02 -2.17 19.44
N ARG A 384 35.52 -1.27 18.59
CA ARG A 384 34.15 -1.32 18.05
C ARG A 384 34.08 -0.91 16.58
N VAL A 385 33.20 -1.56 15.84
CA VAL A 385 32.67 -0.99 14.59
C VAL A 385 31.67 0.10 14.96
N LYS A 386 31.93 1.35 14.54
CA LYS A 386 31.09 2.50 14.86
C LYS A 386 29.68 2.34 14.26
N ALA A 387 28.66 2.85 14.96
CA ALA A 387 27.30 2.89 14.45
C ALA A 387 27.24 3.51 13.03
N GLY A 388 26.39 2.95 12.18
CA GLY A 388 26.23 3.34 10.78
C GLY A 388 27.32 2.85 9.82
N HIS A 389 28.46 2.35 10.30
CA HIS A 389 29.52 1.86 9.44
C HIS A 389 29.22 0.45 8.94
N ALA A 390 29.52 0.21 7.66
CA ALA A 390 29.36 -1.08 7.02
C ALA A 390 30.67 -1.89 7.04
N PHE A 391 30.55 -3.21 7.06
CA PHE A 391 31.67 -4.16 7.04
C PHE A 391 31.22 -5.48 6.36
N CYS A 392 32.17 -6.33 5.98
CA CYS A 392 31.86 -7.60 5.31
C CYS A 392 32.20 -8.77 6.24
N VAL A 393 31.32 -9.76 6.29
CA VAL A 393 31.45 -10.97 7.10
C VAL A 393 31.54 -12.18 6.18
N GLY A 394 32.60 -12.98 6.33
CA GLY A 394 32.83 -14.19 5.54
C GLY A 394 32.51 -15.49 6.27
N GLU A 395 32.36 -15.44 7.59
CA GLU A 395 32.07 -16.59 8.45
C GLU A 395 31.21 -16.13 9.62
N VAL A 396 30.19 -16.91 10.01
CA VAL A 396 29.33 -16.63 11.17
C VAL A 396 29.35 -17.80 12.13
N ALA A 397 29.47 -17.52 13.42
CA ALA A 397 29.50 -18.51 14.48
C ALA A 397 28.68 -18.08 15.70
N ARG A 398 28.29 -19.06 16.52
CA ARG A 398 27.66 -18.82 17.83
C ARG A 398 28.75 -18.68 18.90
N GLY A 399 28.62 -17.67 19.75
CA GLY A 399 29.45 -17.54 20.94
C GLY A 399 29.04 -18.57 22.00
N GLN A 400 30.02 -19.19 22.65
CA GLN A 400 29.81 -20.34 23.52
C GLN A 400 29.87 -19.99 25.01
N ASP A 401 30.70 -19.00 25.40
CA ASP A 401 31.04 -18.74 26.80
C ASP A 401 31.08 -17.24 27.13
N GLY A 402 31.03 -16.93 28.43
CA GLY A 402 31.20 -15.57 28.95
C GLY A 402 30.15 -14.58 28.45
N ASP A 403 30.59 -13.39 28.04
CA ASP A 403 29.76 -12.33 27.47
C ASP A 403 29.29 -12.63 26.03
N GLN A 404 29.89 -13.63 25.37
CA GLN A 404 29.51 -14.09 24.03
C GLN A 404 28.46 -15.20 24.05
N ALA A 405 28.10 -15.76 25.22
CA ALA A 405 27.19 -16.90 25.31
C ALA A 405 25.84 -16.62 24.63
N GLY A 406 25.52 -17.40 23.58
CA GLY A 406 24.28 -17.26 22.81
C GLY A 406 24.27 -16.09 21.80
N ALA A 407 25.38 -15.36 21.66
CA ALA A 407 25.55 -14.33 20.65
C ALA A 407 25.82 -14.94 19.25
N LEU A 408 25.54 -14.16 18.20
CA LEU A 408 26.02 -14.42 16.85
C LEU A 408 27.17 -13.47 16.54
N LEU A 409 28.30 -14.03 16.13
CA LEU A 409 29.51 -13.28 15.76
C LEU A 409 29.84 -13.53 14.30
N GLY A 410 30.26 -12.48 13.61
CA GLY A 410 30.69 -12.52 12.22
C GLY A 410 32.17 -12.21 12.09
N LYS A 411 32.94 -13.10 11.47
CA LYS A 411 34.34 -12.87 11.15
C LYS A 411 34.49 -11.95 9.96
N ARG A 412 35.20 -10.84 10.16
CA ARG A 412 35.40 -9.82 9.13
C ARG A 412 36.23 -10.35 7.98
N ALA A 413 35.75 -10.09 6.77
CA ALA A 413 36.39 -10.40 5.50
C ALA A 413 36.72 -9.14 4.68
N ASP A 414 36.41 -7.95 5.20
CA ASP A 414 36.76 -6.70 4.55
C ASP A 414 38.29 -6.44 4.58
N PRO A 415 38.86 -5.84 3.52
CA PRO A 415 40.29 -5.54 3.48
C PRO A 415 40.63 -4.38 4.43
N GLY A 416 41.74 -4.50 5.15
CA GLY A 416 42.27 -3.45 6.03
C GLY A 416 42.22 -3.79 7.53
N PRO A 417 42.33 -2.79 8.42
CA PRO A 417 42.39 -3.00 9.86
C PRO A 417 41.15 -3.74 10.39
N GLY A 418 41.43 -4.86 11.06
CA GLY A 418 40.44 -5.75 11.66
C GLY A 418 39.88 -6.84 10.76
N ASN A 419 40.47 -7.06 9.58
CA ASN A 419 40.27 -8.30 8.84
C ASN A 419 40.60 -9.52 9.72
N GLY A 420 39.71 -10.51 9.73
CA GLY A 420 39.85 -11.73 10.53
C GLY A 420 39.38 -11.61 11.98
N GLU A 421 39.06 -10.40 12.47
CA GLU A 421 38.44 -10.20 13.78
C GLU A 421 36.95 -10.53 13.76
N TRP A 422 36.39 -10.86 14.92
CA TRP A 422 35.00 -11.25 15.10
C TRP A 422 34.17 -10.09 15.63
N VAL A 423 33.09 -9.74 14.95
CA VAL A 423 32.20 -8.63 15.32
C VAL A 423 30.86 -9.17 15.79
N VAL A 424 30.27 -8.57 16.83
CA VAL A 424 28.93 -8.95 17.29
C VAL A 424 27.87 -8.54 16.25
N LEU A 425 27.09 -9.52 15.81
CA LEU A 425 25.92 -9.33 14.95
C LEU A 425 24.65 -9.25 15.80
N PHE A 426 24.51 -10.18 16.75
CA PHE A 426 23.40 -10.24 17.70
C PHE A 426 23.90 -10.69 19.07
N SER A 427 23.31 -10.16 20.14
CA SER A 427 23.54 -10.61 21.51
C SER A 427 22.21 -10.77 22.27
N PRO A 428 22.02 -11.81 23.09
CA PRO A 428 20.82 -11.97 23.91
C PRO A 428 20.51 -10.77 24.82
N SER A 429 21.55 -10.09 25.32
CA SER A 429 21.40 -8.96 26.24
C SER A 429 21.11 -7.64 25.53
N SER A 430 21.67 -7.45 24.32
CA SER A 430 21.63 -6.17 23.59
C SER A 430 20.73 -6.20 22.36
N GLY A 431 20.21 -7.37 21.97
CA GLY A 431 19.44 -7.55 20.75
C GLY A 431 20.32 -7.54 19.50
N LEU A 432 19.77 -7.01 18.40
CA LEU A 432 20.50 -6.88 17.14
C LEU A 432 21.52 -5.75 17.24
N VAL A 433 22.79 -6.08 17.07
CA VAL A 433 23.91 -5.13 17.17
C VAL A 433 24.35 -4.66 15.78
N SER A 434 24.31 -5.57 14.81
CA SER A 434 24.59 -5.31 13.40
C SER A 434 23.55 -6.01 12.52
N GLU A 435 22.98 -5.28 11.56
CA GLU A 435 22.00 -5.82 10.62
C GLU A 435 22.67 -6.26 9.31
N LEU A 436 22.20 -7.36 8.73
CA LEU A 436 22.59 -7.80 7.39
C LEU A 436 21.99 -6.86 6.34
N ILE A 437 22.81 -6.34 5.43
CA ILE A 437 22.40 -5.49 4.32
C ILE A 437 22.04 -6.35 3.12
N VAL A 438 20.82 -6.20 2.63
CA VAL A 438 20.26 -6.85 1.45
C VAL A 438 19.94 -5.78 0.40
N GLU A 439 20.43 -6.01 -0.82
CA GLU A 439 20.19 -5.15 -1.98
C GLU A 439 18.69 -4.98 -2.25
N GLY A 440 18.26 -3.76 -2.56
CA GLY A 440 16.84 -3.44 -2.80
C GLY A 440 15.94 -3.57 -1.57
N TYR A 441 16.50 -3.78 -0.36
CA TYR A 441 15.72 -3.97 0.86
C TYR A 441 16.11 -3.01 1.99
N ASN A 442 17.36 -3.03 2.46
CA ASN A 442 17.83 -2.16 3.55
C ASN A 442 19.23 -1.59 3.28
N GLU A 443 19.59 -1.40 2.01
CA GLU A 443 20.86 -0.77 1.63
C GLU A 443 21.06 0.58 2.31
N LYS A 444 20.00 1.39 2.31
CA LYS A 444 19.90 2.59 3.14
C LYS A 444 19.27 2.21 4.49
N PRO A 445 19.71 2.80 5.61
CA PRO A 445 19.04 2.65 6.89
C PRO A 445 17.54 2.93 6.75
N ARG A 446 16.72 1.96 7.14
CA ARG A 446 15.26 2.11 7.10
C ARG A 446 14.84 3.05 8.21
N LYS A 447 13.92 3.96 7.89
CA LYS A 447 13.34 4.90 8.85
C LYS A 447 11.92 4.43 9.16
N ALA A 448 11.47 4.73 10.38
CA ALA A 448 10.07 4.63 10.73
C ALA A 448 9.21 5.35 9.69
N ILE A 449 8.20 4.65 9.18
CA ILE A 449 7.11 5.27 8.42
C ILE A 449 6.37 6.19 9.39
N LYS A 450 6.31 7.49 9.07
CA LYS A 450 5.74 8.51 9.96
C LYS A 450 4.20 8.41 9.96
N GLY A 451 3.58 8.69 11.11
CA GLY A 451 2.13 8.92 11.19
C GLY A 451 1.23 7.68 11.11
N GLN A 452 1.73 6.50 11.49
CA GLN A 452 0.95 5.24 11.53
C GLN A 452 0.39 4.87 12.90
N LEU A 453 0.74 5.63 13.93
CA LEU A 453 0.31 5.42 15.32
C LEU A 453 -0.66 6.54 15.67
N GLY A 454 -1.83 6.52 15.03
CA GLY A 454 -2.83 7.57 15.15
C GLY A 454 -4.22 7.02 14.92
N HIS A 455 -5.22 7.88 15.06
CA HIS A 455 -6.59 7.52 14.70
C HIS A 455 -6.73 7.33 13.19
N GLN A 456 -7.66 6.47 12.78
CA GLN A 456 -8.12 6.35 11.41
C GLN A 456 -9.24 7.34 11.17
N MET A 457 -9.46 7.67 9.91
CA MET A 457 -10.55 8.53 9.48
C MET A 457 -11.41 7.88 8.41
N MET A 458 -12.67 8.32 8.33
CA MET A 458 -13.56 7.99 7.23
C MET A 458 -14.24 9.27 6.73
N LEU A 459 -14.45 9.38 5.43
CA LEU A 459 -15.25 10.45 4.85
C LEU A 459 -16.73 10.23 5.17
N VAL A 460 -17.54 11.29 5.07
CA VAL A 460 -18.99 11.14 5.20
C VAL A 460 -19.55 10.20 4.12
N SER A 461 -18.99 10.25 2.90
CA SER A 461 -19.33 9.34 1.80
C SER A 461 -18.93 7.89 2.07
N ASP A 462 -17.89 7.66 2.86
CA ASP A 462 -17.46 6.31 3.23
C ASP A 462 -18.51 5.69 4.15
N MET A 463 -18.96 6.44 5.16
CA MET A 463 -19.97 5.97 6.11
C MET A 463 -21.31 5.59 5.46
N VAL A 464 -21.65 6.20 4.32
CA VAL A 464 -22.83 5.83 3.54
C VAL A 464 -22.79 4.38 3.08
N LEU A 465 -21.61 3.78 2.90
CA LEU A 465 -21.49 2.36 2.54
C LEU A 465 -22.04 1.43 3.63
N LEU A 466 -22.05 1.86 4.90
CA LEU A 466 -22.64 1.12 6.02
C LEU A 466 -24.12 1.46 6.24
N TRP A 467 -24.55 2.67 5.88
CA TRP A 467 -25.90 3.14 6.15
C TRP A 467 -26.91 2.76 5.06
N ASP A 468 -26.46 2.62 3.82
CA ASP A 468 -27.29 2.18 2.70
C ASP A 468 -27.26 0.65 2.58
N GLU A 469 -28.40 0.00 2.78
CA GLU A 469 -28.52 -1.47 2.78
C GLU A 469 -28.03 -2.15 1.49
N ALA A 470 -28.13 -1.47 0.34
CA ALA A 470 -27.64 -2.04 -0.92
C ALA A 470 -26.13 -1.96 -1.07
N PHE A 471 -25.47 -0.98 -0.45
CA PHE A 471 -24.01 -0.95 -0.33
C PHE A 471 -23.49 -1.85 0.79
N LYS A 472 -24.18 -1.84 1.94
CA LYS A 472 -23.80 -2.56 3.17
C LYS A 472 -23.53 -4.03 2.94
N LYS A 473 -24.43 -4.72 2.22
CA LYS A 473 -24.28 -6.14 1.88
C LYS A 473 -23.00 -6.49 1.11
N HIS A 474 -22.37 -5.51 0.44
CA HIS A 474 -21.13 -5.71 -0.30
C HIS A 474 -19.91 -5.46 0.60
N ILE A 475 -19.91 -4.38 1.39
CA ILE A 475 -18.80 -4.07 2.30
C ILE A 475 -18.67 -5.11 3.41
N GLU A 476 -19.78 -5.64 3.95
CA GLU A 476 -19.76 -6.73 4.95
C GLU A 476 -19.10 -8.00 4.41
N VAL A 477 -19.29 -8.30 3.11
CA VAL A 477 -18.62 -9.44 2.48
C VAL A 477 -17.12 -9.18 2.33
N TYR A 478 -16.72 -7.97 1.91
CA TYR A 478 -15.32 -7.61 1.78
C TYR A 478 -14.59 -7.52 3.12
N ALA A 479 -15.28 -7.16 4.20
CA ALA A 479 -14.75 -7.16 5.56
C ALA A 479 -14.28 -8.55 6.01
N GLU A 480 -14.92 -9.61 5.52
CA GLU A 480 -14.60 -11.00 5.86
C GLU A 480 -13.73 -11.72 4.83
N ASP A 481 -13.68 -11.23 3.57
CA ASP A 481 -13.00 -11.89 2.45
C ASP A 481 -12.11 -10.92 1.65
N GLU A 482 -10.83 -10.84 2.06
CA GLU A 482 -9.80 -10.04 1.37
C GLU A 482 -9.56 -10.51 -0.07
N ASP A 483 -9.59 -11.81 -0.34
CA ASP A 483 -9.33 -12.35 -1.68
C ASP A 483 -10.44 -11.95 -2.66
N LEU A 484 -11.69 -11.98 -2.20
CA LEU A 484 -12.83 -11.51 -2.98
C LEU A 484 -12.76 -9.99 -3.21
N LEU A 485 -12.45 -9.20 -2.18
CA LEU A 485 -12.24 -7.75 -2.33
C LEU A 485 -11.13 -7.47 -3.35
N LYS A 486 -10.00 -8.18 -3.24
CA LYS A 486 -8.86 -8.05 -4.16
C LYS A 486 -9.26 -8.32 -5.59
N LYS A 487 -10.00 -9.41 -5.83
CA LYS A 487 -10.48 -9.78 -7.15
C LYS A 487 -11.46 -8.75 -7.71
N ASP A 488 -12.49 -8.39 -6.96
CA ASP A 488 -13.55 -7.50 -7.44
C ASP A 488 -13.07 -6.06 -7.60
N PHE A 489 -12.15 -5.58 -6.75
CA PHE A 489 -11.44 -4.32 -6.95
C PHE A 489 -10.62 -4.32 -8.25
N GLY A 490 -9.84 -5.39 -8.50
CA GLY A 490 -9.04 -5.51 -9.71
C GLY A 490 -9.89 -5.47 -10.98
N ASP A 491 -11.00 -6.22 -10.99
CA ASP A 491 -11.94 -6.25 -12.11
C ASP A 491 -12.60 -4.87 -12.33
N ALA A 492 -13.06 -4.22 -11.26
CA ALA A 492 -13.72 -2.92 -11.34
C ALA A 492 -12.76 -1.79 -11.73
N PHE A 493 -11.53 -1.78 -11.19
CA PHE A 493 -10.49 -0.79 -11.50
C PHE A 493 -10.01 -0.93 -12.95
N ARG A 494 -9.87 -2.17 -13.43
CA ARG A 494 -9.63 -2.43 -14.85
C ARG A 494 -10.74 -1.86 -15.72
N ARG A 495 -12.00 -2.20 -15.42
CA ARG A 495 -13.15 -1.74 -16.19
C ARG A 495 -13.18 -0.21 -16.25
N LEU A 496 -13.10 0.46 -15.11
CA LEU A 496 -13.06 1.92 -15.03
C LEU A 496 -11.97 2.52 -15.94
N THR A 497 -10.74 2.03 -15.82
CA THR A 497 -9.60 2.59 -16.53
C THR A 497 -9.58 2.25 -18.02
N GLU A 498 -10.45 1.35 -18.50
CA GLU A 498 -10.65 1.03 -19.92
C GLU A 498 -11.86 1.76 -20.55
N LEU A 499 -12.69 2.45 -19.77
CA LEU A 499 -13.82 3.23 -20.30
C LEU A 499 -13.34 4.31 -21.27
N GLY A 500 -13.97 4.39 -22.46
CA GLY A 500 -13.63 5.34 -23.52
C GLY A 500 -12.32 5.05 -24.26
N CYS A 501 -11.62 3.96 -23.96
CA CYS A 501 -10.41 3.55 -24.67
C CYS A 501 -10.71 3.08 -26.11
N PRO A 502 -9.78 3.22 -27.06
CA PRO A 502 -10.01 2.87 -28.48
C PRO A 502 -10.43 1.41 -28.74
N TRP A 503 -10.02 0.48 -27.89
CA TRP A 503 -10.31 -0.95 -28.00
C TRP A 503 -11.50 -1.41 -27.14
N SER A 504 -12.00 -0.56 -26.24
CA SER A 504 -13.11 -0.95 -25.38
C SER A 504 -14.44 -0.82 -26.11
N ALA A 505 -15.45 -1.56 -25.63
CA ALA A 505 -16.79 -1.54 -26.22
C ALA A 505 -17.41 -0.13 -26.27
N ASP A 506 -16.95 0.75 -25.38
CA ASP A 506 -17.44 2.12 -25.21
C ASP A 506 -16.53 3.18 -25.88
N GLY A 507 -15.59 2.75 -26.73
CA GLY A 507 -14.66 3.61 -27.43
C GLY A 507 -15.26 4.35 -28.64
N PRO A 508 -14.62 5.44 -29.11
CA PRO A 508 -15.13 6.32 -30.18
C PRO A 508 -15.25 5.68 -31.58
N GLY A 509 -15.03 4.37 -31.72
CA GLY A 509 -15.14 3.62 -32.98
C GLY A 509 -16.36 2.69 -33.08
N ASN A 510 -17.18 2.53 -32.03
CA ASN A 510 -18.15 1.43 -31.96
C ASN A 510 -19.55 1.74 -32.50
N GLY A 511 -19.62 2.46 -33.63
CA GLY A 511 -20.81 2.53 -34.48
C GLY A 511 -21.02 1.29 -35.36
N CYS A 512 -20.23 0.22 -35.20
CA CYS A 512 -20.39 -1.04 -35.92
C CYS A 512 -20.58 -2.19 -34.92
N ALA A 513 -21.85 -2.51 -34.64
CA ALA A 513 -22.22 -3.75 -33.97
C ALA A 513 -21.74 -4.96 -34.78
N GLY A 514 -21.06 -5.91 -34.13
CA GLY A 514 -20.91 -7.26 -34.67
C GLY A 514 -19.72 -8.05 -34.11
N GLY A 515 -20.02 -9.03 -33.24
CA GLY A 515 -19.15 -10.19 -33.04
C GLY A 515 -18.78 -10.49 -31.60
N ALA A 516 -19.71 -11.06 -30.85
CA ALA A 516 -19.36 -11.85 -29.68
C ALA A 516 -18.46 -13.04 -30.09
N SER A 517 -17.40 -13.30 -29.31
CA SER A 517 -16.92 -14.68 -29.13
C SER A 517 -16.43 -14.86 -27.70
N GLN A 518 -17.21 -15.63 -26.93
CA GLN A 518 -16.77 -16.31 -25.73
C GLN A 518 -15.62 -17.28 -26.07
N ALA A 519 -14.59 -17.33 -25.23
CA ALA A 519 -13.87 -18.56 -24.95
C ALA A 519 -13.24 -18.47 -23.56
N ALA A 520 -13.82 -19.23 -22.63
CA ALA A 520 -13.26 -19.52 -21.32
C ALA A 520 -12.13 -20.55 -21.45
N GLY A 521 -11.12 -20.44 -20.57
CA GLY A 521 -10.15 -21.50 -20.28
C GLY A 521 -8.70 -21.13 -20.57
N GLY A 522 -7.94 -20.80 -19.53
CA GLY A 522 -6.49 -20.63 -19.61
C GLY A 522 -5.88 -20.05 -18.35
N ILE A 523 -5.19 -20.87 -17.58
CA ILE A 523 -4.37 -20.54 -16.41
C ILE A 523 -3.31 -19.48 -16.78
N GLY A 524 -2.93 -18.65 -15.81
CA GLY A 524 -2.11 -17.44 -15.91
C GLY A 524 -0.96 -17.41 -16.93
N CYS A 525 -0.72 -16.21 -17.46
CA CYS A 525 0.40 -15.77 -18.31
C CYS A 525 1.05 -16.86 -19.19
N PRO A 526 0.47 -17.09 -20.38
CA PRO A 526 1.30 -17.19 -21.58
C PRO A 526 0.64 -16.40 -22.73
N HIS A 527 1.45 -15.70 -23.53
CA HIS A 527 1.06 -15.00 -24.77
C HIS A 527 0.44 -13.59 -24.64
N LEU A 528 1.29 -12.58 -24.87
CA LEU A 528 1.05 -11.71 -26.04
C LEU A 528 0.81 -12.64 -27.24
N ARG A 529 -0.35 -12.59 -27.91
CA ARG A 529 -0.67 -13.48 -29.04
C ARG A 529 0.43 -13.38 -30.10
N ALA A 530 1.28 -14.39 -30.17
CA ALA A 530 2.28 -14.56 -31.20
C ALA A 530 1.58 -15.08 -32.45
N VAL A 531 1.60 -14.32 -33.54
CA VAL A 531 1.42 -14.88 -34.87
C VAL A 531 2.82 -15.10 -35.44
N ALA A 532 3.14 -16.34 -35.75
CA ALA A 532 4.36 -16.69 -36.47
C ALA A 532 4.40 -15.92 -37.79
N ALA A 533 5.46 -15.13 -38.00
CA ALA A 533 5.73 -14.52 -39.30
C ALA A 533 6.30 -15.60 -40.22
N ASN A 534 5.75 -15.70 -41.44
CA ASN A 534 6.36 -16.39 -42.58
C ASN A 534 7.61 -15.64 -43.04
#